data_AF-A0A3B9TVL8-F1
#
_entry.id   AF-A0A3B9TVL8-F1
#
_cell.length_a   1.000
_cell.length_b   1.000
_cell.length_c   1.000
_cell.angle_alpha   90.00
_cell.angle_beta   90.00
_cell.angle_gamma   90.00
#
_symmetry.space_group_name_H-M   'P 1'
#
loop_
_entity.id
_entity.type
_entity.pdbx_description
1 polymer ?
#
loop_
_entity_poly.entity_id
_entity_poly.type
_entity_poly.pdbx_seq_one_letter_code
_entity_poly.pdbx_strand_id
1 'polypeptide(L)'
;AWMPGASEALALFHRHGVACFIVTNQGGIGKGLYSEADMATFNDHLCHEAERGGGRITDIAFCASHPDATSAELRAPSPRRKPAPGMILELAEKWNIDLAASVMIGDRDSDVAAGQAAGCHAYLFDGTDLAALARNVVERHFAGREGSDD
;
A
#
# COMPACT_ATOMS: atom_id res chain seq x y z
N ALA A 1 -14.56 5.46 -7.92
CA ALA A 1 -13.85 5.05 -9.14
C ALA A 1 -12.36 5.01 -8.84
N TRP A 2 -11.61 4.12 -9.49
CA TRP A 2 -10.16 4.07 -9.37
C TRP A 2 -9.52 5.39 -9.81
N MET A 3 -8.37 5.72 -9.22
CA MET A 3 -7.52 6.78 -9.76
C MET A 3 -7.01 6.38 -11.15
N PRO A 4 -6.70 7.35 -12.03
CA PRO A 4 -6.15 7.05 -13.35
C PRO A 4 -4.92 6.14 -13.26
N GLY A 5 -4.95 5.07 -14.05
CA GLY A 5 -3.87 4.09 -14.14
C GLY A 5 -3.72 3.12 -12.97
N ALA A 6 -4.51 3.24 -11.89
CA ALA A 6 -4.29 2.41 -10.70
C ALA A 6 -4.56 0.91 -10.93
N SER A 7 -5.64 0.58 -11.64
CA SER A 7 -5.94 -0.81 -12.02
C SER A 7 -4.88 -1.38 -12.97
N GLU A 8 -4.43 -0.59 -13.95
CA GLU A 8 -3.37 -0.98 -14.88
C GLU A 8 -2.01 -1.17 -14.18
N ALA A 9 -1.68 -0.31 -13.20
CA ALA A 9 -0.46 -0.44 -12.40
C ALA A 9 -0.45 -1.75 -11.61
N LEU A 10 -1.56 -2.11 -10.95
CA LEU A 10 -1.69 -3.39 -10.25
C LEU A 10 -1.55 -4.58 -11.19
N ALA A 11 -2.16 -4.51 -12.38
CA ALA A 11 -2.02 -5.54 -13.39
C ALA A 11 -0.57 -5.66 -13.90
N LEU A 12 0.11 -4.53 -14.08
CA LEU A 12 1.51 -4.51 -14.49
C LEU A 12 2.40 -5.18 -13.44
N PHE A 13 2.30 -4.79 -12.17
CA PHE A 13 3.08 -5.43 -11.11
C PHE A 13 2.79 -6.92 -11.00
N HIS A 14 1.52 -7.32 -11.14
CA HIS A 14 1.13 -8.72 -11.12
C HIS A 14 1.79 -9.53 -12.25
N ARG A 15 1.77 -9.05 -13.49
CA ARG A 15 2.45 -9.70 -14.64
C ARG A 15 3.96 -9.83 -14.46
N HIS A 16 4.57 -8.96 -13.66
CA HIS A 16 5.99 -9.02 -13.32
C HIS A 16 6.30 -9.86 -12.07
N GLY A 17 5.32 -10.62 -11.55
CA GLY A 17 5.49 -11.43 -10.35
C GLY A 17 5.77 -10.59 -9.09
N VAL A 18 5.36 -9.32 -9.08
CA VAL A 18 5.56 -8.42 -7.94
C VAL A 18 4.30 -8.44 -7.07
N ALA A 19 4.46 -8.88 -5.83
CA ALA A 19 3.39 -8.83 -4.84
C ALA A 19 3.08 -7.37 -4.46
N CYS A 20 1.81 -6.98 -4.52
CA CYS A 20 1.38 -5.64 -4.16
C CYS A 20 0.72 -5.64 -2.78
N PHE A 21 1.09 -4.67 -1.95
CA PHE A 21 0.57 -4.52 -0.60
C PHE A 21 0.00 -3.12 -0.41
N ILE A 22 -1.03 -2.98 0.41
CA ILE A 22 -1.56 -1.66 0.81
C ILE A 22 -1.20 -1.40 2.27
N VAL A 23 -0.59 -0.24 2.52
CA VAL A 23 -0.37 0.29 3.87
C VAL A 23 -1.10 1.63 4.03
N THR A 24 -2.08 1.72 4.92
CA THR A 24 -3.02 2.86 4.95
C THR A 24 -3.31 3.42 6.34
N ASN A 25 -3.26 4.75 6.47
CA ASN A 25 -3.68 5.44 7.70
C ASN A 25 -5.21 5.62 7.69
N GLN A 26 -5.94 4.78 8.40
CA GLN A 26 -7.41 4.77 8.49
C GLN A 26 -7.92 5.48 9.75
N GLY A 27 -7.45 6.72 9.97
CA GLY A 27 -7.79 7.49 11.18
C GLY A 27 -9.27 7.81 11.35
N GLY A 28 -10.09 7.64 10.30
CA GLY A 28 -11.55 7.74 10.41
C GLY A 28 -12.15 6.70 11.34
N ILE A 29 -11.53 5.52 11.45
CA ILE A 29 -11.93 4.46 12.38
C ILE A 29 -11.75 4.94 13.82
N GLY A 30 -10.56 5.46 14.17
CA GLY A 30 -10.31 6.00 15.51
C GLY A 30 -11.17 7.20 15.86
N LYS A 31 -11.63 7.96 14.86
CA LYS A 31 -12.58 9.07 15.02
C LYS A 31 -14.05 8.64 15.07
N GLY A 32 -14.35 7.35 14.90
CA GLY A 32 -15.72 6.82 14.90
C GLY A 32 -16.54 7.22 13.66
N LEU A 33 -15.90 7.56 12.54
CA LEU A 33 -16.59 7.94 11.30
C LEU A 33 -17.11 6.72 10.53
N TYR A 34 -16.43 5.59 10.68
CA TYR A 34 -16.80 4.28 10.13
C TYR A 34 -16.11 3.19 10.95
N SER A 35 -16.59 1.96 10.86
CA SER A 35 -16.06 0.82 11.60
C SER A 35 -14.94 0.09 10.83
N GLU A 36 -14.21 -0.78 11.53
CA GLU A 36 -13.29 -1.71 10.88
C GLU A 36 -14.02 -2.68 9.93
N ALA A 37 -15.28 -3.03 10.22
CA ALA A 37 -16.09 -3.87 9.34
C ALA A 37 -16.45 -3.15 8.03
N ASP A 38 -16.73 -1.85 8.08
CA ASP A 38 -16.97 -1.04 6.87
C ASP A 38 -15.71 -0.99 6.00
N MET A 39 -14.54 -0.79 6.65
CA MET A 39 -13.25 -0.83 5.96
C MET A 39 -12.96 -2.21 5.37
N ALA A 40 -13.24 -3.30 6.09
CA ALA A 40 -13.05 -4.67 5.60
C ALA A 40 -13.92 -4.93 4.36
N THR A 41 -15.20 -4.55 4.41
CA THR A 41 -16.12 -4.64 3.27
C THR A 41 -15.60 -3.87 2.04
N PHE A 42 -15.07 -2.67 2.26
CA PHE A 42 -14.47 -1.87 1.19
C PHE A 42 -13.20 -2.52 0.62
N ASN A 43 -12.35 -3.08 1.48
CA ASN A 43 -11.13 -3.77 1.08
C ASN A 43 -11.43 -5.03 0.25
N ASP A 44 -12.45 -5.80 0.62
CA ASP A 44 -12.87 -6.98 -0.16
C ASP A 44 -13.32 -6.58 -1.57
N HIS A 45 -14.10 -5.50 -1.67
CA HIS A 45 -14.48 -4.94 -2.96
C HIS A 45 -13.27 -4.45 -3.77
N LEU A 46 -12.32 -3.78 -3.10
CA LEU A 46 -11.09 -3.30 -3.73
C LEU A 46 -10.25 -4.45 -4.31
N CYS A 47 -10.08 -5.53 -3.54
CA CYS A 47 -9.38 -6.73 -3.99
C CYS A 47 -10.08 -7.37 -5.19
N HIS A 48 -11.42 -7.50 -5.15
CA HIS A 48 -12.18 -8.04 -6.26
C HIS A 48 -12.03 -7.20 -7.54
N GLU A 49 -12.11 -5.88 -7.43
CA GLU A 49 -11.94 -4.99 -8.58
C GLU A 49 -10.51 -5.01 -9.13
N ALA A 50 -9.50 -5.20 -8.26
CA ALA A 50 -8.11 -5.38 -8.69
C ALA A 50 -7.95 -6.66 -9.52
N GLU A 51 -8.51 -7.79 -9.04
CA GLU A 51 -8.51 -9.07 -9.75
C GLU A 51 -9.23 -9.00 -11.10
N ARG A 52 -10.38 -8.33 -11.15
CA ARG A 52 -11.10 -8.07 -12.41
C ARG A 52 -10.28 -7.26 -13.42
N GLY A 53 -9.38 -6.41 -12.94
CA GLY A 53 -8.43 -5.65 -13.75
C GLY A 53 -7.17 -6.42 -14.15
N GLY A 54 -7.03 -7.68 -13.75
CA GLY A 54 -5.82 -8.50 -13.97
C GLY A 54 -4.67 -8.18 -13.02
N GLY A 55 -4.94 -7.44 -11.94
CA GLY A 55 -3.99 -7.17 -10.86
C GLY A 55 -4.30 -8.02 -9.62
N ARG A 56 -3.45 -7.91 -8.60
CA ARG A 56 -3.66 -8.58 -7.31
C ARG A 56 -3.16 -7.72 -6.17
N ILE A 57 -3.96 -7.60 -5.11
CA ILE A 57 -3.54 -7.06 -3.82
C ILE A 57 -3.30 -8.26 -2.91
N THR A 58 -2.05 -8.44 -2.47
CA THR A 58 -1.62 -9.59 -1.67
C THR A 58 -2.09 -9.48 -0.23
N ASP A 59 -1.95 -8.29 0.37
CA ASP A 59 -2.39 -8.04 1.75
C ASP A 59 -2.54 -6.54 2.02
N ILE A 60 -3.26 -6.21 3.08
CA ILE A 60 -3.56 -4.84 3.49
C ILE A 60 -3.29 -4.67 4.99
N ALA A 61 -2.39 -3.76 5.33
CA ALA A 61 -2.20 -3.29 6.69
C ALA A 61 -2.78 -1.88 6.85
N PHE A 62 -3.44 -1.62 7.99
CA PHE A 62 -4.00 -0.31 8.30
C PHE A 62 -3.71 0.12 9.74
N CYS A 63 -3.71 1.43 9.96
CA CYS A 63 -3.59 2.04 11.28
C CYS A 63 -4.79 2.94 11.58
N ALA A 64 -5.56 2.59 12.62
CA ALA A 64 -6.70 3.38 13.10
C ALA A 64 -6.31 4.56 14.01
N SER A 65 -5.07 4.57 14.53
CA SER A 65 -4.60 5.61 15.46
C SER A 65 -4.66 6.99 14.81
N HIS A 66 -5.16 7.97 15.56
CA HIS A 66 -5.31 9.36 15.12
C HIS A 66 -5.24 10.30 16.33
N PRO A 67 -4.57 11.47 16.25
CA PRO A 67 -4.50 12.43 17.37
C PRO A 67 -5.87 12.83 17.94
N ASP A 68 -6.86 12.94 17.06
CA ASP A 68 -8.25 13.27 17.40
C ASP A 68 -9.16 12.04 17.62
N ALA A 69 -8.60 10.85 17.86
CA ALA A 69 -9.39 9.65 18.10
C ALA A 69 -10.21 9.74 19.39
N THR A 70 -11.33 9.02 19.45
CA THR A 70 -12.26 9.05 20.59
C THR A 70 -11.68 8.37 21.83
N SER A 71 -10.93 7.28 21.65
CA SER A 71 -10.28 6.55 22.75
C SER A 71 -8.85 7.03 23.00
N ALA A 72 -8.39 6.97 24.26
CA ALA A 72 -7.02 7.34 24.62
C ALA A 72 -5.97 6.44 23.95
N GLU A 73 -6.29 5.16 23.79
CA GLU A 73 -5.44 4.17 23.11
C GLU A 73 -5.19 4.54 21.65
N LEU A 74 -6.23 4.91 20.90
CA LEU A 74 -6.10 5.28 19.50
C LEU A 74 -5.52 6.69 19.31
N ARG A 75 -5.49 7.53 20.36
CA ARG A 75 -4.78 8.82 20.33
C ARG A 75 -3.28 8.70 20.56
N ALA A 76 -2.84 7.63 21.20
CA ALA A 76 -1.42 7.44 21.46
C ALA A 76 -0.63 7.35 20.15
N PRO A 77 0.61 7.90 20.10
CA PRO A 77 1.51 7.69 18.98
C PRO A 77 1.67 6.19 18.69
N SER A 78 1.48 5.80 17.44
CA SER A 78 1.56 4.40 17.02
C SER A 78 2.74 4.21 16.07
N PRO A 79 3.60 3.19 16.28
CA PRO A 79 4.66 2.85 15.33
C PRO A 79 4.10 2.37 13.98
N ARG A 80 2.80 2.05 13.91
CA ARG A 80 2.11 1.66 12.68
C ARG A 80 1.64 2.87 11.86
N ARG A 81 1.44 4.05 12.47
CA ARG A 81 0.92 5.22 11.74
C ARG A 81 2.05 5.86 10.92
N LYS A 82 1.90 5.91 9.60
CA LYS A 82 2.84 6.63 8.72
C LYS A 82 2.97 8.09 9.20
N PRO A 83 4.18 8.65 9.33
CA PRO A 83 5.43 8.23 8.68
C PRO A 83 6.23 7.11 9.37
N ALA A 84 5.74 6.53 10.47
CA ALA A 84 6.41 5.36 11.04
C ALA A 84 6.27 4.13 10.13
N PRO A 85 7.30 3.25 10.04
CA PRO A 85 7.34 2.16 9.08
C PRO A 85 6.59 0.89 9.54
N GLY A 86 5.94 0.89 10.71
CA GLY A 86 5.48 -0.34 11.36
C GLY A 86 4.56 -1.22 10.52
N MET A 87 3.64 -0.64 9.73
CA MET A 87 2.80 -1.43 8.81
C MET A 87 3.61 -2.12 7.72
N ILE A 88 4.67 -1.47 7.22
CA ILE A 88 5.54 -2.04 6.18
C ILE A 88 6.37 -3.19 6.77
N LEU A 89 6.95 -2.97 7.96
CA LEU A 89 7.75 -3.98 8.65
C LEU A 89 6.92 -5.22 9.02
N GLU A 90 5.68 -5.03 9.49
CA GLU A 90 4.74 -6.10 9.81
C GLU A 90 4.45 -6.98 8.58
N LEU A 91 4.15 -6.35 7.44
CA LEU A 91 3.90 -7.09 6.20
C LEU A 91 5.16 -7.80 5.69
N ALA A 92 6.32 -7.17 5.81
CA ALA A 92 7.58 -7.77 5.41
C ALA A 92 7.94 -9.00 6.24
N GLU A 93 7.72 -8.96 7.55
CA GLU A 93 7.89 -10.12 8.43
C GLU A 93 6.89 -11.22 8.07
N LYS A 94 5.60 -10.88 7.93
CA LYS A 94 4.53 -11.84 7.64
C LYS A 94 4.74 -12.57 6.32
N TRP A 95 5.22 -11.89 5.30
CA TRP A 95 5.34 -12.41 3.93
C TRP A 95 6.79 -12.68 3.50
N ASN A 96 7.76 -12.58 4.42
CA ASN A 96 9.19 -12.76 4.17
C ASN A 96 9.69 -11.92 2.97
N ILE A 97 9.39 -10.63 3.00
CA ILE A 97 9.69 -9.68 1.91
C ILE A 97 11.08 -9.06 2.12
N ASP A 98 11.88 -9.02 1.07
CA ASP A 98 13.10 -8.20 1.03
C ASP A 98 12.75 -6.72 0.82
N LEU A 99 12.83 -5.95 1.90
CA LEU A 99 12.53 -4.51 1.89
C LEU A 99 13.53 -3.71 1.04
N ALA A 100 14.80 -4.11 0.95
CA ALA A 100 15.79 -3.40 0.15
C ALA A 100 15.53 -3.53 -1.35
N ALA A 101 14.85 -4.60 -1.77
CA ALA A 101 14.38 -4.80 -3.14
C ALA A 101 12.93 -4.32 -3.37
N SER A 102 12.31 -3.70 -2.36
CA SER A 102 10.91 -3.27 -2.40
C SER A 102 10.74 -1.79 -2.70
N VAL A 103 9.55 -1.44 -3.21
CA VAL A 103 9.19 -0.07 -3.60
C VAL A 103 7.92 0.37 -2.87
N MET A 104 7.98 1.51 -2.20
CA MET A 104 6.83 2.23 -1.64
C MET A 104 6.40 3.32 -2.61
N ILE A 105 5.11 3.36 -2.95
CA ILE A 105 4.50 4.42 -3.75
C ILE A 105 3.35 5.03 -2.93
N GLY A 106 3.33 6.35 -2.78
CA GLY A 106 2.25 7.05 -2.09
C GLY A 106 2.17 8.52 -2.46
N ASP A 107 1.04 9.16 -2.16
CA ASP A 107 0.74 10.55 -2.54
C ASP A 107 1.18 11.58 -1.50
N ARG A 108 1.71 11.14 -0.34
CA ARG A 108 2.11 12.02 0.76
C ARG A 108 3.55 11.82 1.15
N ASP A 109 4.17 12.88 1.66
CA ASP A 109 5.51 12.80 2.25
C ASP A 109 5.59 11.77 3.37
N SER A 110 4.50 11.53 4.09
CA SER A 110 4.43 10.48 5.11
C SER A 110 4.61 9.07 4.55
N ASP A 111 4.20 8.84 3.30
CA ASP A 111 4.38 7.55 2.62
C ASP A 111 5.84 7.34 2.24
N VAL A 112 6.46 8.39 1.68
CA VAL A 112 7.87 8.38 1.32
C VAL A 112 8.74 8.17 2.55
N ALA A 113 8.46 8.91 3.62
CA ALA A 113 9.18 8.80 4.88
C ALA A 113 9.03 7.40 5.51
N ALA A 114 7.83 6.80 5.47
CA ALA A 114 7.62 5.44 5.95
C ALA A 114 8.38 4.40 5.11
N GLY A 115 8.35 4.53 3.79
CA GLY A 115 9.11 3.66 2.89
C GLY A 115 10.62 3.73 3.14
N GLN A 116 11.17 4.94 3.24
CA GLN A 116 12.58 5.16 3.53
C GLN A 116 12.97 4.62 4.92
N ALA A 117 12.14 4.85 5.94
CA ALA A 117 12.38 4.35 7.29
C ALA A 117 12.31 2.81 7.38
N ALA A 118 11.55 2.17 6.49
CA ALA A 118 11.51 0.71 6.35
C ALA A 118 12.70 0.14 5.55
N GLY A 119 13.46 0.98 4.83
CA GLY A 119 14.55 0.56 3.95
C GLY A 119 14.14 0.29 2.51
N CYS A 120 12.92 0.67 2.10
CA CYS A 120 12.46 0.57 0.72
C CYS A 120 12.99 1.72 -0.16
N HIS A 121 13.00 1.50 -1.47
CA HIS A 121 12.90 2.60 -2.41
C HIS A 121 11.54 3.29 -2.26
N ALA A 122 11.47 4.61 -2.40
CA ALA A 122 10.23 5.37 -2.17
C ALA A 122 9.98 6.42 -3.25
N TYR A 123 8.73 6.46 -3.73
CA TYR A 123 8.27 7.35 -4.79
C TYR A 123 7.06 8.14 -4.32
N LEU A 124 7.12 9.46 -4.49
CA LEU A 124 5.96 10.33 -4.34
C LEU A 124 5.16 10.31 -5.65
N PHE A 125 3.91 9.89 -5.57
CA PHE A 125 2.96 9.96 -6.67
C PHE A 125 2.33 11.36 -6.71
N ASP A 126 2.32 11.96 -7.89
CA ASP A 126 1.85 13.34 -8.10
C ASP A 126 0.32 13.46 -8.28
N GLY A 127 -0.41 12.34 -8.24
CA GLY A 127 -1.86 12.30 -8.45
C GLY A 127 -2.29 12.23 -9.91
N THR A 128 -1.36 12.07 -10.86
CA THR A 128 -1.67 12.02 -12.30
C THR A 128 -2.04 10.59 -12.74
N ASP A 129 -1.12 9.88 -13.39
CA ASP A 129 -1.31 8.53 -13.92
C ASP A 129 -0.40 7.53 -13.21
N LEU A 130 -1.00 6.66 -12.40
CA LEU A 130 -0.26 5.66 -11.64
C LEU A 130 0.37 4.59 -12.55
N ALA A 131 -0.19 4.34 -13.73
CA ALA A 131 0.37 3.37 -14.67
C ALA A 131 1.69 3.85 -15.27
N ALA A 132 1.81 5.16 -15.54
CA ALA A 132 3.05 5.76 -16.01
C ALA A 132 4.17 5.63 -14.97
N LEU A 133 3.87 5.91 -13.69
CA LEU A 133 4.83 5.70 -12.60
C LEU A 133 5.18 4.21 -12.45
N ALA A 134 4.19 3.31 -12.53
CA ALA A 134 4.41 1.87 -12.39
C ALA A 134 5.34 1.33 -13.48
N ARG A 135 5.21 1.77 -14.74
CA ARG A 135 6.14 1.41 -15.83
C ARG A 135 7.59 1.78 -15.48
N ASN A 136 7.82 3.01 -15.05
CA ASN A 136 9.15 3.45 -14.64
C ASN A 136 9.71 2.65 -13.47
N VAL A 137 8.85 2.30 -12.49
CA VAL A 137 9.25 1.48 -11.34
C VAL A 137 9.64 0.07 -11.77
N VAL A 138 8.85 -0.57 -12.64
CA VAL A 138 9.15 -1.89 -13.18
C VAL A 138 10.45 -1.89 -13.96
N GLU A 139 10.64 -0.96 -14.88
CA GLU A 139 11.87 -0.87 -15.68
C GLU A 139 13.12 -0.70 -14.80
N ARG A 140 13.00 0.01 -13.68
CA ARG A 140 14.14 0.33 -12.82
C ARG A 140 14.45 -0.77 -11.79
N HIS A 141 13.44 -1.44 -11.26
CA HIS A 141 13.58 -2.34 -10.10
C HIS A 141 13.24 -3.80 -10.39
N PHE A 142 12.41 -4.06 -11.41
CA PHE A 142 11.81 -5.37 -11.66
C PHE A 142 12.01 -5.88 -13.10
N ALA A 143 12.88 -5.22 -13.89
CA ALA A 143 13.19 -5.64 -15.24
C ALA A 143 13.70 -7.09 -15.28
N GLY A 144 13.21 -7.87 -16.26
CA GLY A 144 13.56 -9.28 -16.44
C GLY A 144 12.75 -10.27 -15.60
N ARG A 145 11.80 -9.80 -14.78
CA ARG A 145 10.76 -10.64 -14.17
C ARG A 145 9.55 -10.67 -15.11
N GLU A 146 9.56 -11.42 -16.19
CA GLU A 146 8.31 -11.73 -16.91
C GLU A 146 7.74 -13.02 -16.33
N GLY A 147 6.50 -12.97 -15.83
CA GLY A 147 5.86 -14.10 -15.16
C GLY A 147 5.72 -15.31 -16.10
N SER A 148 6.19 -16.47 -15.64
CA SER A 148 5.73 -17.76 -16.14
C SER A 148 4.30 -17.97 -15.61
N ASP A 149 3.33 -17.95 -16.51
CA ASP A 149 1.97 -18.41 -16.21
C ASP A 149 2.02 -19.92 -15.96
N ASP A 150 1.89 -20.33 -14.69
CA ASP A 150 1.62 -21.72 -14.27
C ASP A 150 0.31 -21.74 -13.48
#